data_AF-A0A016W615-F1
#
_entry.id   AF-A0A016W615-F1
#
_cell.length_a   1.000
_cell.length_b   1.000
_cell.length_c   1.000
_cell.angle_alpha   90.00
_cell.angle_beta   90.00
_cell.angle_gamma   90.00
#
_symmetry.space_group_name_H-M   'P 1'
#
loop_
_entity.id
_entity.type
_entity.pdbx_description
1 polymer ?
#
loop_
_entity_poly.entity_id
_entity_poly.type
_entity_poly.pdbx_seq_one_letter_code
_entity_poly.pdbx_strand_id
1 'polypeptide(L)'
;MNTDNRLMSLVLLRRLIQNQWDEFKEGLGDNLEVFLDQILRGFSDERDNGFRKKMLMVIAEMARNTIDEDTGKQKWLGVIGLLNHCMSSKKAEDLICVASILEAVPNVFGCDYDQYMNDVKNTFALLFKDHSSEIRSDAFRSFVTYVIENDDDDRLIKELSPLMSHVVELCRYTCMSEDGGDDAPLQCLAELESVAPKLVNPYMRDFLEMCVTCVLNTEKDEAFRHSATEVLATICECSTAVLKKRHSQSIEFIRKLILYLSFASGLFQT
;
A
#
# COMPACT_ATOMS: atom_id res chain seq x y z
N MET A 1 17.39 -19.92 -21.93
CA MET A 1 15.95 -19.96 -21.58
C MET A 1 15.37 -18.61 -21.95
N ASN A 2 14.28 -18.56 -22.74
CA ASN A 2 13.66 -17.29 -23.16
C ASN A 2 13.18 -16.48 -21.93
N THR A 3 13.29 -15.15 -21.95
CA THR A 3 12.85 -14.25 -20.87
C THR A 3 11.40 -14.49 -20.47
N ASP A 4 10.51 -14.69 -21.46
CA ASP A 4 9.09 -14.99 -21.22
C ASP A 4 8.90 -16.31 -20.47
N ASN A 5 9.70 -17.32 -20.80
CA ASN A 5 9.65 -18.62 -20.11
C ASN A 5 10.13 -18.47 -18.66
N ARG A 6 11.14 -17.63 -18.40
CA ARG A 6 11.61 -17.35 -17.04
C ARG A 6 10.52 -16.66 -16.21
N LEU A 7 9.87 -15.63 -16.76
CA LEU A 7 8.81 -14.89 -16.09
C LEU A 7 7.59 -15.78 -15.79
N MET A 8 7.17 -16.58 -16.77
CA MET A 8 6.08 -17.54 -16.60
C MET A 8 6.42 -18.56 -15.50
N SER A 9 7.67 -19.03 -15.44
CA SER A 9 8.12 -19.98 -14.41
C SER A 9 7.94 -19.41 -13.00
N LEU A 10 8.27 -18.13 -12.75
CA LEU A 10 8.06 -17.50 -11.45
C LEU A 10 6.58 -17.36 -11.09
N VAL A 11 5.73 -17.05 -12.08
CA VAL A 11 4.27 -16.96 -11.87
C VAL A 11 3.69 -18.33 -11.50
N LEU A 12 4.08 -19.38 -12.20
CA LEU A 12 3.65 -20.75 -11.91
C LEU A 12 4.20 -21.22 -10.56
N LEU A 13 5.46 -20.93 -10.26
CA LEU A 13 6.08 -21.26 -8.97
C LEU A 13 5.34 -20.60 -7.81
N ARG A 14 5.03 -19.30 -7.91
CA ARG A 14 4.22 -18.61 -6.89
C ARG A 14 2.87 -19.30 -6.70
N ARG A 15 2.17 -19.62 -7.79
CA ARG A 15 0.86 -20.30 -7.72
C ARG A 15 0.97 -21.68 -7.08
N LEU A 16 2.03 -22.43 -7.37
CA LEU A 16 2.28 -23.73 -6.76
C LEU A 16 2.44 -23.58 -5.23
N ILE A 17 3.31 -22.67 -4.79
CA ILE A 17 3.57 -22.41 -3.36
C ILE A 17 2.29 -21.97 -2.65
N GLN A 18 1.52 -21.06 -3.27
CA GLN A 18 0.29 -20.53 -2.69
C GLN A 18 -0.80 -21.60 -2.51
N ASN A 19 -0.91 -22.57 -3.42
CA ASN A 19 -2.00 -23.55 -3.41
C ASN A 19 -1.59 -24.92 -2.84
N GLN A 20 -0.30 -25.24 -2.83
CA GLN A 20 0.22 -26.58 -2.52
C GLN A 20 1.54 -26.49 -1.74
N TRP A 21 1.56 -25.72 -0.65
CA TRP A 21 2.78 -25.53 0.16
C TRP A 21 3.34 -26.84 0.72
N ASP A 22 2.49 -27.69 1.30
CA ASP A 22 2.93 -28.95 1.91
C ASP A 22 3.54 -29.89 0.87
N GLU A 23 2.88 -30.09 -0.27
CA GLU A 23 3.40 -30.89 -1.37
C GLU A 23 4.71 -30.32 -1.93
N PHE A 24 4.80 -28.99 -2.07
CA PHE A 24 6.01 -28.31 -2.51
C PHE A 24 7.17 -28.53 -1.54
N LYS A 25 6.90 -28.39 -0.24
CA LYS A 25 7.87 -28.59 0.83
C LYS A 25 8.33 -30.04 0.92
N GLU A 26 7.40 -30.99 0.87
CA GLU A 26 7.70 -32.43 0.83
C GLU A 26 8.53 -32.80 -0.40
N GLY A 27 8.20 -32.23 -1.56
CA GLY A 27 8.94 -32.43 -2.81
C GLY A 27 10.39 -31.93 -2.76
N LEU A 28 10.67 -30.86 -2.02
CA LEU A 28 12.03 -30.37 -1.78
C LEU A 28 12.77 -31.18 -0.71
N GLY A 29 12.05 -31.68 0.30
CA GLY A 29 12.62 -32.40 1.44
C GLY A 29 13.74 -31.61 2.11
N ASP A 30 14.91 -32.23 2.26
CA ASP A 30 16.09 -31.60 2.87
C ASP A 30 16.65 -30.41 2.08
N ASN A 31 16.20 -30.19 0.83
CA ASN A 31 16.67 -29.08 0.00
C ASN A 31 15.89 -27.77 0.21
N LEU A 32 14.88 -27.74 1.10
CA LEU A 32 14.09 -26.53 1.32
C LEU A 32 14.96 -25.32 1.69
N GLU A 33 15.84 -25.46 2.68
CA GLU A 33 16.73 -24.38 3.13
C GLU A 33 17.67 -23.92 2.01
N VAL A 34 18.19 -24.86 1.22
CA VAL A 34 19.03 -24.56 0.05
C VAL A 34 18.25 -23.76 -0.99
N PHE A 35 16.99 -24.12 -1.23
CA PHE A 35 16.11 -23.41 -2.16
C PHE A 35 15.84 -21.97 -1.67
N LEU A 36 15.52 -21.81 -0.39
CA LEU A 36 15.30 -20.50 0.24
C LEU A 36 16.54 -19.59 0.11
N ASP A 37 17.74 -20.13 0.34
CA ASP A 37 18.98 -19.37 0.15
C ASP A 37 19.21 -19.01 -1.33
N GLN A 38 18.94 -19.93 -2.25
CA GLN A 38 19.14 -19.71 -3.68
C GLN A 38 18.21 -18.63 -4.23
N ILE A 39 16.94 -18.58 -3.80
CA ILE A 39 16.02 -17.56 -4.28
C ILE A 39 16.42 -16.15 -3.81
N LEU A 40 16.92 -16.02 -2.58
CA LEU A 40 17.41 -14.73 -2.06
C LEU A 40 18.69 -14.28 -2.78
N ARG A 41 19.62 -15.20 -3.05
CA ARG A 41 20.81 -14.90 -3.85
C ARG A 41 20.43 -14.49 -5.27
N GLY A 42 19.53 -15.24 -5.90
CA GLY A 42 19.02 -14.92 -7.24
C GLY A 42 18.36 -13.55 -7.30
N PHE A 43 17.58 -13.19 -6.28
CA PHE A 43 16.98 -11.85 -6.18
C PHE A 43 18.04 -10.74 -6.03
N SER A 44 19.12 -11.02 -5.30
CA SER A 44 20.21 -10.05 -5.08
C SER A 44 21.04 -9.81 -6.34
N ASP A 45 21.21 -10.84 -7.17
CA ASP A 45 21.97 -10.78 -8.43
C ASP A 45 21.15 -10.26 -9.62
N GLU A 46 19.82 -10.38 -9.57
CA GLU A 46 18.94 -9.98 -10.66
C GLU A 46 18.94 -8.45 -10.87
N ARG A 47 19.01 -8.06 -12.14
CA ARG A 47 19.08 -6.66 -12.59
C ARG A 47 17.82 -6.21 -13.32
N ASP A 48 17.03 -7.15 -13.84
CA ASP A 48 15.77 -6.83 -14.49
C ASP A 48 14.67 -6.56 -13.44
N ASN A 49 14.13 -5.34 -13.45
CA ASN A 49 13.12 -4.92 -12.47
C ASN A 49 11.82 -5.72 -12.56
N GLY A 50 11.42 -6.14 -13.78
CA GLY A 50 10.24 -6.99 -13.98
C GLY A 50 10.42 -8.36 -13.34
N PHE A 51 11.58 -8.97 -13.52
CA PHE A 51 11.95 -10.24 -12.92
C PHE A 51 12.09 -10.11 -11.40
N ARG A 52 12.77 -9.07 -10.90
CA ARG A 52 12.89 -8.79 -9.46
C ARG A 52 11.51 -8.70 -8.80
N LYS A 53 10.56 -7.96 -9.39
CA LYS A 53 9.20 -7.83 -8.85
C LYS A 53 8.49 -9.19 -8.80
N LYS A 54 8.62 -10.04 -9.82
CA LYS A 54 8.05 -11.39 -9.81
C LYS A 54 8.74 -12.32 -8.81
N MET A 55 10.06 -12.25 -8.66
CA MET A 55 10.80 -13.01 -7.65
C MET A 55 10.39 -12.59 -6.24
N LEU A 56 10.23 -11.29 -5.99
CA LEU A 56 9.79 -10.76 -4.71
C LEU A 56 8.41 -11.32 -4.32
N MET A 57 7.51 -11.48 -5.28
CA MET A 57 6.19 -12.11 -5.02
C MET A 57 6.28 -13.60 -4.68
N VAL A 58 7.29 -14.32 -5.20
CA VAL A 58 7.57 -15.70 -4.77
C VAL A 58 8.16 -15.71 -3.36
N ILE A 59 9.11 -14.81 -3.08
CA ILE A 59 9.72 -14.64 -1.75
C ILE A 59 8.64 -14.30 -0.71
N ALA A 60 7.71 -13.40 -1.01
CA ALA A 60 6.59 -13.07 -0.14
C ALA A 60 5.70 -14.29 0.12
N GLU A 61 5.38 -15.06 -0.91
CA GLU A 61 4.58 -16.28 -0.74
C GLU A 61 5.29 -17.31 0.16
N MET A 62 6.60 -17.48 0.01
CA MET A 62 7.40 -18.33 0.89
C MET A 62 7.43 -17.79 2.32
N ALA A 63 7.66 -16.49 2.48
CA ALA A 63 7.72 -15.85 3.79
C ALA A 63 6.43 -16.02 4.58
N ARG A 64 5.26 -16.01 3.91
CA ARG A 64 3.96 -16.29 4.53
C ARG A 64 3.90 -17.71 5.08
N ASN A 65 4.34 -18.69 4.28
CA ASN A 65 4.26 -20.11 4.62
C ASN A 65 5.36 -20.58 5.60
N THR A 66 6.35 -19.73 5.90
CA THR A 66 7.42 -20.01 6.88
C THR A 66 7.17 -19.36 8.24
N ILE A 67 6.05 -18.67 8.43
CA ILE A 67 5.61 -18.22 9.75
C ILE A 67 5.11 -19.43 10.53
N ASP A 68 5.60 -19.59 11.75
CA ASP A 68 5.13 -20.62 12.67
C ASP A 68 3.70 -20.33 13.11
N GLU A 69 2.76 -21.24 12.85
CA GLU A 69 1.34 -21.05 13.18
C GLU A 69 1.09 -20.98 14.69
N ASP A 70 1.89 -21.68 15.50
CA ASP A 70 1.69 -21.77 16.95
C ASP A 70 2.26 -20.54 17.70
N THR A 71 3.43 -20.07 17.28
CA THR A 71 4.19 -19.00 17.95
C THR A 71 4.09 -17.66 17.21
N GLY A 72 3.63 -17.66 15.97
CA GLY A 72 3.64 -16.49 15.08
C GLY A 72 5.05 -16.06 14.67
N LYS A 73 6.10 -16.85 14.95
CA LYS A 73 7.49 -16.47 14.67
C LYS A 73 7.86 -16.75 13.22
N GLN A 74 8.54 -15.80 12.57
CA GLN A 74 9.14 -16.03 11.26
C GLN A 74 10.33 -17.00 11.37
N LYS A 75 10.19 -18.21 10.80
CA LYS A 75 11.26 -19.22 10.82
C LYS A 75 12.36 -18.91 9.80
N TRP A 76 12.00 -18.29 8.69
CA TRP A 76 12.95 -18.00 7.63
C TRP A 76 13.74 -16.72 7.95
N LEU A 77 14.86 -16.87 8.66
CA LEU A 77 15.72 -15.73 9.01
C LEU A 77 16.31 -15.02 7.79
N GLY A 78 16.39 -15.71 6.64
CA GLY A 78 16.82 -15.14 5.37
C GLY A 78 15.93 -13.99 4.89
N VAL A 79 14.60 -14.10 4.99
CA VAL A 79 13.70 -13.00 4.60
C VAL A 79 13.83 -11.81 5.55
N ILE A 80 14.04 -12.06 6.85
CA ILE A 80 14.32 -10.99 7.82
C ILE A 80 15.65 -10.29 7.49
N GLY A 81 16.68 -11.05 7.12
CA GLY A 81 17.95 -10.52 6.64
C GLY A 81 17.79 -9.64 5.40
N LEU A 82 16.97 -10.06 4.44
CA LEU A 82 16.63 -9.27 3.25
C LEU A 82 15.92 -7.97 3.63
N LEU A 83 14.87 -8.03 4.47
CA LEU A 83 14.14 -6.85 4.91
C LEU A 83 15.04 -5.85 5.64
N ASN A 84 15.88 -6.31 6.55
CA ASN A 84 16.86 -5.46 7.24
C ASN A 84 17.84 -4.80 6.27
N HIS A 85 18.34 -5.57 5.29
CA HIS A 85 19.21 -5.02 4.26
C HIS A 85 18.51 -3.91 3.47
N CYS A 86 17.28 -4.16 2.99
CA CYS A 86 16.52 -3.19 2.22
C CYS A 86 16.15 -1.94 3.05
N MET A 87 15.70 -2.08 4.30
CA MET A 87 15.39 -0.96 5.20
C MET A 87 16.62 -0.11 5.55
N SER A 88 17.81 -0.72 5.56
CA SER A 88 19.08 0.00 5.75
C SER A 88 19.56 0.75 4.49
N SER A 89 18.96 0.47 3.33
CA SER A 89 19.30 1.13 2.07
C SER A 89 18.69 2.53 2.00
N LYS A 90 19.32 3.39 1.20
CA LYS A 90 18.78 4.73 0.87
C LYS A 90 18.12 4.76 -0.51
N LYS A 91 18.09 3.63 -1.23
CA LYS A 91 17.52 3.55 -2.57
C LYS A 91 16.04 3.20 -2.48
N ALA A 92 15.21 3.96 -3.17
CA ALA A 92 13.78 3.71 -3.22
C ALA A 92 13.44 2.32 -3.80
N GLU A 93 14.24 1.80 -4.74
CA GLU A 93 14.10 0.46 -5.30
C GLU A 93 14.25 -0.66 -4.26
N ASP A 94 15.06 -0.45 -3.23
CA ASP A 94 15.20 -1.42 -2.14
C ASP A 94 14.08 -1.25 -1.11
N LEU A 95 13.75 0.00 -0.76
CA LEU A 95 12.70 0.32 0.19
C LEU A 95 11.31 -0.13 -0.28
N ILE A 96 11.02 -0.01 -1.58
CA ILE A 96 9.74 -0.46 -2.14
C ILE A 96 9.59 -1.99 -2.07
N CYS A 97 10.70 -2.74 -2.01
CA CYS A 97 10.65 -4.18 -1.80
C CYS A 97 10.14 -4.52 -0.39
N VAL A 98 10.51 -3.74 0.61
CA VAL A 98 9.99 -3.86 2.00
C VAL A 98 8.50 -3.61 2.00
N ALA A 99 8.05 -2.50 1.41
CA ALA A 99 6.64 -2.16 1.30
C ALA A 99 5.82 -3.26 0.59
N SER A 100 6.35 -3.81 -0.51
CA SER A 100 5.70 -4.89 -1.27
C SER A 100 5.61 -6.21 -0.49
N ILE A 101 6.61 -6.53 0.35
CA ILE A 101 6.54 -7.70 1.23
C ILE A 101 5.51 -7.47 2.34
N LEU A 102 5.47 -6.28 2.94
CA LEU A 102 4.48 -5.94 3.97
C LEU A 102 3.05 -5.92 3.43
N GLU A 103 2.86 -5.46 2.20
CA GLU A 103 1.58 -5.54 1.49
C GLU A 103 1.13 -7.01 1.34
N ALA A 104 2.03 -7.90 0.95
CA ALA A 104 1.71 -9.30 0.74
C ALA A 104 1.62 -10.11 2.03
N VAL A 105 2.44 -9.79 3.03
CA VAL A 105 2.59 -10.54 4.29
C VAL A 105 2.72 -9.55 5.44
N PRO A 106 1.60 -8.97 5.91
CA PRO A 106 1.63 -7.95 6.96
C PRO A 106 2.28 -8.44 8.25
N ASN A 107 2.09 -9.72 8.59
CA ASN A 107 2.69 -10.36 9.76
C ASN A 107 4.08 -10.94 9.52
N VAL A 108 4.84 -10.50 8.49
CA VAL A 108 6.14 -11.09 8.12
C VAL A 108 7.17 -11.09 9.27
N PHE A 109 7.13 -10.10 10.15
CA PHE A 109 8.00 -9.99 11.32
C PHE A 109 7.51 -10.82 12.52
N GLY A 110 6.29 -11.33 12.46
CA GLY A 110 5.72 -12.18 13.48
C GLY A 110 5.67 -11.52 14.85
N CYS A 111 5.95 -12.29 15.89
CA CYS A 111 6.01 -11.82 17.28
C CYS A 111 7.12 -10.78 17.56
N ASP A 112 8.10 -10.64 16.67
CA ASP A 112 9.23 -9.71 16.84
C ASP A 112 8.97 -8.32 16.21
N TYR A 113 7.74 -8.06 15.74
CA TYR A 113 7.34 -6.84 15.02
C TYR A 113 7.76 -5.52 15.68
N ASP A 114 7.65 -5.43 17.01
CA ASP A 114 8.01 -4.24 17.79
C ASP A 114 9.45 -3.75 17.53
N GLN A 115 10.37 -4.67 17.23
CA GLN A 115 11.77 -4.35 16.98
C GLN A 115 11.95 -3.61 15.64
N TYR A 116 11.05 -3.85 14.69
CA TYR A 116 11.16 -3.35 13.32
C TYR A 116 10.24 -2.16 13.03
N MET A 117 9.27 -1.87 13.90
CA MET A 117 8.29 -0.80 13.71
C MET A 117 8.90 0.54 13.31
N ASN A 118 9.99 0.96 13.95
CA ASN A 118 10.64 2.23 13.64
C ASN A 118 11.23 2.25 12.22
N ASP A 119 11.84 1.14 11.79
CA ASP A 119 12.43 1.03 10.47
C ASP A 119 11.36 0.94 9.38
N VAL A 120 10.24 0.25 9.64
CA VAL A 120 9.06 0.23 8.78
C VAL A 120 8.48 1.64 8.63
N LYS A 121 8.30 2.37 9.73
CA LYS A 121 7.82 3.76 9.69
C LYS A 121 8.75 4.66 8.87
N ASN A 122 10.06 4.56 9.09
CA ASN A 122 11.06 5.32 8.34
C ASN A 122 11.05 4.97 6.85
N THR A 123 10.85 3.69 6.52
CA THR A 123 10.74 3.20 5.14
C THR A 123 9.59 3.89 4.41
N PHE A 124 8.37 3.86 4.95
CA PHE A 124 7.23 4.55 4.35
C PHE A 124 7.42 6.07 4.29
N ALA A 125 7.99 6.68 5.34
CA ALA A 125 8.27 8.12 5.35
C ALA A 125 9.21 8.56 4.22
N LEU A 126 10.20 7.74 3.88
CA LEU A 126 11.11 7.99 2.75
C LEU A 126 10.40 7.76 1.42
N LEU A 127 9.66 6.67 1.27
CA LEU A 127 8.95 6.35 0.04
C LEU A 127 7.89 7.38 -0.33
N PHE A 128 7.13 7.92 0.64
CA PHE A 128 6.14 8.96 0.39
C PHE A 128 6.73 10.29 -0.10
N LYS A 129 8.04 10.49 0.09
CA LYS A 129 8.78 11.67 -0.37
C LYS A 129 9.64 11.40 -1.59
N ASP A 130 9.57 10.20 -2.16
CA ASP A 130 10.36 9.86 -3.34
C ASP A 130 9.99 10.80 -4.51
N HIS A 131 10.92 11.01 -5.43
CA HIS A 131 10.70 11.87 -6.60
C HIS A 131 9.74 11.22 -7.61
N SER A 132 9.73 9.89 -7.73
CA SER A 132 8.85 9.15 -8.62
C SER A 132 7.42 9.07 -8.07
N SER A 133 6.45 9.54 -8.85
CA SER A 133 5.03 9.41 -8.53
C SER A 133 4.59 7.94 -8.46
N GLU A 134 5.15 7.08 -9.31
CA GLU A 134 4.88 5.64 -9.32
C GLU A 134 5.32 4.99 -7.99
N ILE A 135 6.50 5.33 -7.48
CA ILE A 135 6.99 4.79 -6.20
C ILE A 135 6.13 5.29 -5.04
N ARG A 136 5.76 6.59 -5.04
CA ARG A 136 4.86 7.15 -4.03
C ARG A 136 3.51 6.43 -4.05
N SER A 137 2.94 6.21 -5.24
CA SER A 137 1.65 5.53 -5.43
C SER A 137 1.71 4.07 -4.95
N ASP A 138 2.71 3.30 -5.40
CA ASP A 138 2.92 1.91 -4.99
C ASP A 138 3.16 1.78 -3.47
N ALA A 139 3.93 2.69 -2.88
CA ALA A 139 4.17 2.71 -1.45
C ALA A 139 2.91 3.05 -0.65
N PHE A 140 2.09 3.98 -1.13
CA PHE A 140 0.86 4.34 -0.44
C PHE A 140 -0.18 3.22 -0.51
N ARG A 141 -0.32 2.56 -1.66
CA ARG A 141 -1.11 1.33 -1.78
C ARG A 141 -0.64 0.25 -0.80
N SER A 142 0.66 0.00 -0.74
CA SER A 142 1.24 -0.97 0.21
C SER A 142 0.95 -0.60 1.66
N PHE A 143 1.05 0.69 2.00
CA PHE A 143 0.74 1.22 3.32
C PHE A 143 -0.73 1.04 3.69
N VAL A 144 -1.65 1.35 2.77
CA VAL A 144 -3.09 1.20 3.01
C VAL A 144 -3.45 -0.26 3.23
N THR A 145 -2.99 -1.18 2.39
CA THR A 145 -3.18 -2.62 2.60
C THR A 145 -2.63 -3.05 3.96
N TYR A 146 -1.39 -2.64 4.29
CA TYR A 146 -0.76 -2.98 5.55
C TYR A 146 -1.56 -2.48 6.78
N VAL A 147 -2.10 -1.27 6.70
CA VAL A 147 -2.94 -0.70 7.76
C VAL A 147 -4.29 -1.41 7.86
N ILE A 148 -4.94 -1.70 6.73
CA ILE A 148 -6.24 -2.38 6.70
C ILE A 148 -6.15 -3.78 7.30
N GLU A 149 -5.09 -4.52 6.97
CA GLU A 149 -4.86 -5.87 7.49
C GLU A 149 -4.50 -5.91 8.99
N ASN A 150 -4.27 -4.74 9.62
CA ASN A 150 -3.96 -4.61 11.04
C ASN A 150 -4.76 -3.46 11.69
N ASP A 151 -6.00 -3.24 11.25
CA ASP A 151 -6.81 -2.09 11.67
C ASP A 151 -7.25 -2.16 13.16
N ASP A 152 -7.28 -3.37 13.70
CA ASP A 152 -7.54 -3.71 15.09
C ASP A 152 -6.35 -3.45 16.04
N ASP A 153 -5.12 -3.33 15.51
CA ASP A 153 -3.94 -2.95 16.27
C ASP A 153 -3.85 -1.42 16.46
N ASP A 154 -4.48 -0.92 17.53
CA ASP A 154 -4.43 0.49 17.90
C ASP A 154 -3.00 1.02 18.16
N ARG A 155 -2.05 0.15 18.52
CA ARG A 155 -0.65 0.55 18.73
C ARG A 155 0.01 0.82 17.38
N LEU A 156 -0.18 -0.05 16.40
CA LEU A 156 0.29 0.15 15.02
C LEU A 156 -0.28 1.43 14.43
N ILE A 157 -1.58 1.64 14.56
CA ILE A 157 -2.25 2.85 14.06
C ILE A 157 -1.66 4.11 14.68
N LYS A 158 -1.41 4.10 16.00
CA LYS A 158 -0.80 5.22 16.70
C LYS A 158 0.63 5.50 16.22
N GLU A 159 1.43 4.47 15.99
CA GLU A 159 2.81 4.61 15.51
C GLU A 159 2.88 5.13 14.07
N LEU A 160 1.94 4.73 13.21
CA LEU A 160 1.89 5.15 11.81
C LEU A 160 1.17 6.49 11.60
N SER A 161 0.34 6.94 12.54
CA SER A 161 -0.39 8.22 12.45
C SER A 161 0.44 9.43 12.03
N PRO A 162 1.69 9.63 12.50
CA PRO A 162 2.54 10.73 12.05
C PRO A 162 2.86 10.74 10.55
N LEU A 163 2.77 9.59 9.86
CA LEU A 163 2.99 9.52 8.41
C LEU A 163 1.86 10.15 7.61
N MET A 164 0.68 10.36 8.22
CA MET A 164 -0.47 10.93 7.53
C MET A 164 -0.23 12.36 7.03
N SER A 165 0.69 13.12 7.65
CA SER A 165 1.10 14.42 7.08
C SER A 165 1.76 14.28 5.71
N HIS A 166 2.54 13.21 5.49
CA HIS A 166 3.14 12.93 4.18
C HIS A 166 2.10 12.41 3.19
N VAL A 167 1.12 11.64 3.65
CA VAL A 167 -0.01 11.20 2.82
C VAL A 167 -0.83 12.38 2.31
N VAL A 168 -1.07 13.41 3.14
CA VAL A 168 -1.71 14.66 2.70
C VAL A 168 -0.92 15.32 1.58
N GLU A 169 0.40 15.47 1.72
CA GLU A 169 1.26 16.06 0.70
C GLU A 169 1.25 15.24 -0.60
N LEU A 170 1.32 13.91 -0.48
CA LEU A 170 1.27 12.96 -1.59
C LEU A 170 -0.05 13.10 -2.37
N CYS A 171 -1.19 13.00 -1.70
CA CYS A 171 -2.50 13.08 -2.35
C CYS A 171 -2.75 14.48 -2.93
N ARG A 172 -2.28 15.54 -2.27
CA ARG A 172 -2.36 16.90 -2.79
C ARG A 172 -1.57 17.04 -4.09
N TYR A 173 -0.36 16.46 -4.16
CA TYR A 173 0.42 16.42 -5.38
C TYR A 173 -0.31 15.67 -6.50
N THR A 174 -0.90 14.51 -6.21
CA THR A 174 -1.74 13.75 -7.16
C THR A 174 -2.89 14.60 -7.72
N CYS A 175 -3.60 15.33 -6.86
CA CYS A 175 -4.71 16.21 -7.24
C CYS A 175 -4.26 17.42 -8.08
N MET A 176 -3.14 18.06 -7.73
CA MET A 176 -2.83 19.42 -8.20
C MET A 176 -1.73 19.49 -9.27
N SER A 177 -0.84 18.50 -9.34
CA SER A 177 0.26 18.48 -10.31
C SER A 177 -0.16 17.82 -11.62
N GLU A 178 0.36 18.33 -12.74
CA GLU A 178 0.19 17.69 -14.05
C GLU A 178 0.95 16.35 -14.11
N ASP A 179 2.15 16.29 -13.52
CA ASP A 179 2.95 15.07 -13.34
C ASP A 179 2.51 14.21 -12.14
N GLY A 180 1.23 14.31 -11.75
CA GLY A 180 0.65 13.69 -10.55
C GLY A 180 0.67 12.16 -10.51
N GLY A 181 1.01 11.50 -11.63
CA GLY A 181 0.95 10.04 -11.77
C GLY A 181 -0.45 9.59 -12.18
N ASP A 182 -0.96 8.56 -11.50
CA ASP A 182 -2.33 8.05 -11.63
C ASP A 182 -3.22 8.52 -10.47
N ASP A 183 -4.51 8.19 -10.52
CA ASP A 183 -5.49 8.51 -9.48
C ASP A 183 -5.52 7.48 -8.33
N ALA A 184 -4.69 6.43 -8.42
CA ALA A 184 -4.64 5.34 -7.44
C ALA A 184 -4.40 5.82 -5.99
N PRO A 185 -3.63 6.89 -5.70
CA PRO A 185 -3.53 7.42 -4.34
C PRO A 185 -4.86 7.92 -3.78
N LEU A 186 -5.74 8.47 -4.62
CA LEU A 186 -7.06 8.92 -4.16
C LEU A 186 -7.99 7.74 -3.88
N GLN A 187 -7.90 6.68 -4.69
CA GLN A 187 -8.61 5.43 -4.44
C GLN A 187 -8.15 4.79 -3.12
N CYS A 188 -6.84 4.71 -2.89
CA CYS A 188 -6.26 4.22 -1.64
C CYS A 188 -6.69 5.06 -0.43
N LEU A 189 -6.82 6.39 -0.59
CA LEU A 189 -7.30 7.27 0.48
C LEU A 189 -8.77 7.01 0.85
N ALA A 190 -9.63 6.74 -0.15
CA ALA A 190 -11.02 6.36 0.10
C ALA A 190 -11.10 5.00 0.83
N GLU A 191 -10.32 4.01 0.39
CA GLU A 191 -10.21 2.72 1.08
C GLU A 191 -9.76 2.88 2.53
N LEU A 192 -8.71 3.69 2.77
CA LEU A 192 -8.21 3.96 4.11
C LEU A 192 -9.24 4.65 5.01
N GLU A 193 -10.00 5.62 4.49
CA GLU A 193 -11.08 6.28 5.25
C GLU A 193 -12.21 5.30 5.59
N SER A 194 -12.48 4.32 4.73
CA SER A 194 -13.55 3.35 4.96
C SER A 194 -13.26 2.41 6.12
N VAL A 195 -11.99 2.03 6.34
CA VAL A 195 -11.56 1.06 7.36
C VAL A 195 -10.97 1.75 8.59
N ALA A 196 -10.06 2.71 8.39
CA ALA A 196 -9.30 3.36 9.46
C ALA A 196 -9.49 4.90 9.48
N PRO A 197 -10.73 5.41 9.63
CA PRO A 197 -11.01 6.85 9.63
C PRO A 197 -10.29 7.58 10.76
N LYS A 198 -9.85 6.87 11.81
CA LYS A 198 -9.01 7.39 12.90
C LYS A 198 -7.69 8.02 12.41
N LEU A 199 -7.14 7.57 11.29
CA LEU A 199 -5.94 8.13 10.67
C LEU A 199 -6.22 9.39 9.84
N VAL A 200 -7.37 9.45 9.19
CA VAL A 200 -7.76 10.54 8.28
C VAL A 200 -8.36 11.72 9.04
N ASN A 201 -9.16 11.45 10.07
CA ASN A 201 -9.89 12.45 10.87
C ASN A 201 -9.04 13.63 11.38
N PRO A 202 -7.79 13.45 11.85
CA PRO A 202 -6.93 14.56 12.27
C PRO A 202 -6.56 15.52 11.13
N TYR A 203 -6.54 15.04 9.89
CA TYR A 203 -6.14 15.76 8.68
C TYR A 203 -7.32 16.05 7.74
N MET A 204 -8.55 15.78 8.19
CA MET A 204 -9.76 15.88 7.37
C MET A 204 -9.89 17.21 6.65
N ARG A 205 -9.52 18.33 7.29
CA ARG A 205 -9.59 19.66 6.64
C ARG A 205 -8.77 19.68 5.35
N ASP A 206 -7.54 19.21 5.40
CA ASP A 206 -6.61 19.24 4.26
C ASP A 206 -7.11 18.33 3.14
N PHE A 207 -7.61 17.15 3.49
CA PHE A 207 -8.20 16.22 2.54
C PHE A 207 -9.46 16.78 1.87
N LEU A 208 -10.36 17.41 2.64
CA LEU A 208 -11.54 18.07 2.08
C LEU A 208 -11.16 19.19 1.10
N GLU A 209 -10.21 20.04 1.48
CA GLU A 209 -9.77 21.17 0.65
C GLU A 209 -9.14 20.70 -0.67
N MET A 210 -8.23 19.72 -0.62
CA MET A 210 -7.58 19.22 -1.83
C MET A 210 -8.57 18.48 -2.74
N CYS A 211 -9.48 17.67 -2.20
CA CYS A 211 -10.44 16.91 -2.99
C CYS A 211 -11.45 17.85 -3.65
N VAL A 212 -11.98 18.83 -2.91
CA VAL A 212 -12.87 19.85 -3.48
C VAL A 212 -12.18 20.61 -4.62
N THR A 213 -10.92 21.00 -4.43
CA THR A 213 -10.17 21.72 -5.46
C THR A 213 -9.96 20.86 -6.71
N CYS A 214 -9.62 19.57 -6.53
CA CYS A 214 -9.48 18.62 -7.63
C CYS A 214 -10.78 18.48 -8.42
N VAL A 215 -11.90 18.25 -7.74
CA VAL A 215 -13.22 18.04 -8.36
C VAL A 215 -13.67 19.24 -9.19
N LEU A 216 -13.42 20.45 -8.70
CA LEU A 216 -13.78 21.71 -9.38
C LEU A 216 -12.85 22.07 -10.54
N ASN A 217 -11.68 21.44 -10.64
CA ASN A 217 -10.74 21.70 -11.72
C ASN A 217 -11.20 20.99 -13.00
N THR A 218 -11.90 21.70 -13.88
CA THR A 218 -12.44 21.16 -15.15
C THR A 218 -11.37 20.72 -16.14
N GLU A 219 -10.13 21.18 -15.97
CA GLU A 219 -8.99 20.82 -16.82
C GLU A 219 -8.28 19.55 -16.32
N LYS A 220 -8.54 19.12 -15.08
CA LYS A 220 -7.99 17.88 -14.53
C LYS A 220 -8.72 16.70 -15.13
N ASP A 221 -7.96 15.63 -15.39
CA ASP A 221 -8.49 14.37 -15.90
C ASP A 221 -9.65 13.83 -15.03
N GLU A 222 -10.65 13.27 -15.71
CA GLU A 222 -11.92 12.84 -15.11
C GLU A 222 -11.72 11.75 -14.05
N ALA A 223 -10.75 10.86 -14.21
CA ALA A 223 -10.48 9.79 -13.23
C ALA A 223 -10.09 10.38 -11.85
N PHE A 224 -9.23 11.40 -11.84
CA PHE A 224 -8.84 12.09 -10.60
C PHE A 224 -10.01 12.79 -9.94
N ARG A 225 -10.87 13.42 -10.74
CA ARG A 225 -12.06 14.12 -10.24
C ARG A 225 -13.07 13.12 -9.66
N HIS A 226 -13.23 11.96 -10.28
CA HIS A 226 -14.07 10.89 -9.76
C HIS A 226 -13.51 10.30 -8.47
N SER A 227 -12.23 9.95 -8.42
CA SER A 227 -11.59 9.41 -7.21
C SER A 227 -11.58 10.43 -6.07
N ALA A 228 -11.39 11.73 -6.36
CA ALA A 228 -11.53 12.78 -5.35
C ALA A 228 -12.98 12.94 -4.86
N THR A 229 -13.97 12.73 -5.73
CA THR A 229 -15.40 12.73 -5.35
C THR A 229 -15.73 11.54 -4.43
N GLU A 230 -15.16 10.37 -4.74
CA GLU A 230 -15.32 9.17 -3.92
C GLU A 230 -14.78 9.40 -2.50
N VAL A 231 -13.56 9.94 -2.36
CA VAL A 231 -13.00 10.31 -1.05
C VAL A 231 -13.93 11.22 -0.25
N LEU A 232 -14.53 12.23 -0.90
CA LEU A 232 -15.48 13.13 -0.23
C LEU A 232 -16.75 12.39 0.24
N ALA A 233 -17.26 11.48 -0.58
CA ALA A 233 -18.42 10.66 -0.25
C ALA A 233 -18.10 9.72 0.92
N THR A 234 -16.96 9.01 0.88
CA THR A 234 -16.53 8.10 1.96
C THR A 234 -16.35 8.86 3.28
N ILE A 235 -15.75 10.06 3.28
CA ILE A 235 -15.65 10.89 4.50
C ILE A 235 -17.04 11.25 5.06
N CYS A 236 -17.99 11.58 4.17
CA CYS A 236 -19.37 11.86 4.59
C CYS A 236 -20.05 10.65 5.23
N GLU A 237 -19.75 9.45 4.77
CA GLU A 237 -20.31 8.18 5.26
C GLU A 237 -19.64 7.69 6.55
N CYS A 238 -18.31 7.65 6.58
CA CYS A 238 -17.54 7.03 7.67
C CYS A 238 -17.26 7.99 8.83
N SER A 239 -17.07 9.29 8.54
CA SER A 239 -16.70 10.29 9.55
C SER A 239 -17.77 11.38 9.75
N THR A 240 -19.06 11.06 9.52
CA THR A 240 -20.18 12.00 9.59
C THR A 240 -20.22 12.80 10.91
N ALA A 241 -19.96 12.16 12.05
CA ALA A 241 -20.00 12.80 13.35
C ALA A 241 -18.91 13.87 13.50
N VAL A 242 -17.70 13.57 13.03
CA VAL A 242 -16.56 14.51 13.04
C VAL A 242 -16.82 15.65 12.07
N LEU A 243 -17.31 15.34 10.88
CA LEU A 243 -17.67 16.31 9.86
C LEU A 243 -18.71 17.31 10.38
N LYS A 244 -19.80 16.83 10.99
CA LYS A 244 -20.85 17.69 11.59
C LYS A 244 -20.33 18.56 12.73
N LYS A 245 -19.40 18.03 13.55
CA LYS A 245 -18.91 18.72 14.74
C LYS A 245 -17.84 19.76 14.43
N ARG A 246 -16.94 19.48 13.47
CA ARG A 246 -15.73 20.27 13.22
C ARG A 246 -15.71 20.98 11.86
N HIS A 247 -16.53 20.53 10.91
CA HIS A 247 -16.50 20.97 9.51
C HIS A 247 -17.92 21.09 8.91
N SER A 248 -18.90 21.52 9.71
CA SER A 248 -20.32 21.58 9.30
C SER A 248 -20.55 22.43 8.05
N GLN A 249 -19.74 23.46 7.84
CA GLN A 249 -19.80 24.33 6.66
C GLN A 249 -19.44 23.59 5.36
N SER A 250 -18.56 22.58 5.43
CA SER A 250 -18.16 21.78 4.28
C SER A 250 -19.27 20.83 3.81
N ILE A 251 -20.19 20.43 4.69
CA ILE A 251 -21.27 19.46 4.38
C ILE A 251 -22.18 19.97 3.27
N GLU A 252 -22.69 21.19 3.41
CA GLU A 252 -23.61 21.76 2.42
C GLU A 252 -22.91 21.99 1.07
N PHE A 253 -21.60 22.27 1.11
CA PHE A 253 -20.78 22.43 -0.09
C PHE A 253 -20.58 21.09 -0.80
N ILE A 254 -20.14 20.05 -0.09
CA ILE A 254 -19.95 18.70 -0.63
C ILE A 254 -21.26 18.17 -1.20
N ARG A 255 -22.39 18.36 -0.49
CA ARG A 255 -23.71 17.95 -0.98
C ARG A 255 -24.04 18.61 -2.33
N LYS A 256 -23.82 19.92 -2.44
CA LYS A 256 -24.05 20.66 -3.69
C LYS A 256 -23.12 20.21 -4.82
N LEU A 257 -21.86 19.92 -4.49
CA LEU A 257 -20.86 19.44 -5.44
C LEU A 257 -21.23 18.07 -6.01
N ILE A 258 -21.59 17.11 -5.15
CA ILE A 258 -22.01 15.76 -5.56
C ILE A 258 -23.29 15.82 -6.41
N LEU A 259 -24.27 16.63 -5.99
CA LEU A 259 -25.49 16.83 -6.77
C LEU A 259 -25.18 17.44 -8.15
N TYR A 260 -24.36 18.48 -8.21
CA TYR A 260 -23.98 19.12 -9.47
C TYR A 260 -23.31 18.12 -10.43
N LEU A 261 -22.38 17.29 -9.94
CA LEU A 261 -21.75 16.26 -10.76
C LEU A 261 -22.74 15.20 -11.24
N SER A 262 -23.68 14.79 -10.38
CA SER A 262 -24.73 13.81 -10.74
C SER A 262 -25.68 14.34 -11.82
N PHE A 263 -25.94 15.65 -11.84
CA PHE A 263 -26.70 16.29 -12.92
C PHE A 263 -25.86 16.49 -14.19
N ALA A 264 -24.59 16.84 -14.05
CA ALA A 264 -23.67 17.04 -15.17
C ALA A 264 -23.34 15.74 -15.92
N SER A 265 -23.32 14.60 -15.23
CA SER A 265 -23.08 13.28 -15.82
C SER A 265 -24.31 12.66 -16.51
N GLY A 266 -25.46 13.35 -16.49
CA GLY A 266 -26.68 12.89 -17.17
C GLY A 266 -27.44 11.76 -16.46
N LEU A 267 -27.01 11.34 -15.25
CA LEU A 267 -27.67 10.28 -14.46
C LEU A 267 -29.12 10.60 -14.07
N PHE A 268 -29.50 11.89 -14.09
CA PHE A 268 -30.85 12.37 -13.77
C PHE A 268 -31.45 13.23 -14.90
N GLN A 269 -31.22 12.88 -16.17
CA GLN A 269 -32.01 13.44 -17.26
C GLN A 269 -33.39 12.75 -17.30
N THR A 270 -34.44 13.55 -17.15
CA THR A 270 -35.85 13.19 -17.35
C THR A 270 -36.21 13.25 -18.83
#